data_AF-R6E2T4-F1
#
_entry.id   AF-R6E2T4-F1
#
_cell.length_a   1.000
_cell.length_b   1.000
_cell.length_c   1.000
_cell.angle_alpha   90.00
_cell.angle_beta   90.00
_cell.angle_gamma   90.00
#
_symmetry.space_group_name_H-M   'P 1'
#
loop_
_entity.id
_entity.type
_entity.pdbx_description
1 polymer ?
#
loop_
_entity_poly.entity_id
_entity_poly.type
_entity_poly.pdbx_seq_one_letter_code
_entity_poly.pdbx_strand_id
1 'polypeptide(L)'
;MDKNYIKERLQEKNRRIRLPKAIGFKLDGGELRLTVSGKGVVANMQDNGSAFEGWAICIKSRMKEVEKVVVGWEQPDYSRDLKEKNRQQKHYNRFRLRAAFFEENYSWVSIAEKNKKEVEDVKKSIPSLVVNYPSTEASPTAQNDEAKLERELIENNKNMRHQLPVGLFTDEVLTENTFTPRGASQIDIWELEGNVLKIYELKDAGNKAVGIISELVYYANVMRLLVEGTINYDKSLKTEKDYRGVKALYKAVTEKRISQIDALFLASDFHPLIGGNLENILNIMNQSKANLKVRYDVAKPKDLLGNKG
;
A
#
# COMPACT_ATOMS: atom_id res chain seq x y z
N MET A 1 19.11 0.96 22.42
CA MET A 1 19.92 1.19 21.21
C MET A 1 19.31 2.32 20.38
N ASP A 2 20.16 3.23 19.92
CA ASP A 2 19.73 4.43 19.20
C ASP A 2 19.62 4.19 17.69
N LYS A 3 19.26 5.26 16.97
CA LYS A 3 19.12 5.25 15.50
C LYS A 3 20.42 4.86 14.77
N ASN A 4 21.59 5.11 15.35
CA ASN A 4 22.88 4.79 14.73
C ASN A 4 23.12 3.28 14.74
N TYR A 5 22.83 2.60 15.85
CA TYR A 5 22.91 1.14 15.90
C TYR A 5 22.05 0.48 14.81
N ILE A 6 20.76 0.87 14.70
CA ILE A 6 19.86 0.33 13.68
C ILE A 6 20.42 0.57 12.27
N LYS A 7 20.93 1.79 12.02
CA LYS A 7 21.54 2.14 10.74
C LYS A 7 22.76 1.26 10.44
N GLU A 8 23.66 1.05 11.39
CA GLU A 8 24.85 0.20 11.22
C GLU A 8 24.47 -1.24 10.86
N ARG A 9 23.49 -1.82 11.57
CA ARG A 9 22.96 -3.17 11.28
C ARG A 9 22.38 -3.28 9.87
N LEU A 10 21.63 -2.26 9.43
CA LEU A 10 21.11 -2.23 8.06
C LEU A 10 22.24 -2.08 7.01
N GLN A 11 23.31 -1.35 7.36
CA GLN A 11 24.40 -1.01 6.48
C GLN A 11 25.48 -2.11 6.33
N GLU A 12 25.44 -3.19 7.11
CA GLU A 12 26.41 -4.30 7.06
C GLU A 12 26.66 -4.82 5.65
N LYS A 13 25.59 -5.01 4.87
CA LYS A 13 25.67 -5.47 3.47
C LYS A 13 25.56 -4.33 2.44
N ASN A 14 25.18 -3.12 2.86
CA ASN A 14 25.10 -1.97 1.97
C ASN A 14 25.26 -0.64 2.73
N ARG A 15 26.46 -0.08 2.67
CA ARG A 15 26.82 1.17 3.36
C ARG A 15 26.05 2.42 2.91
N ARG A 16 25.30 2.36 1.80
CA ARG A 16 24.57 3.51 1.24
C ARG A 16 23.14 3.66 1.77
N ILE A 17 22.65 2.72 2.57
CA ILE A 17 21.31 2.79 3.15
C ILE A 17 21.17 4.03 4.05
N ARG A 18 20.07 4.77 3.90
CA ARG A 18 19.77 5.95 4.71
C ARG A 18 18.39 5.80 5.35
N LEU A 19 18.36 5.89 6.68
CA LEU A 19 17.10 6.01 7.42
C LEU A 19 16.46 7.38 7.14
N PRO A 20 15.12 7.45 7.00
CA PRO A 20 14.43 8.71 6.76
C PRO A 20 14.57 9.62 7.98
N LYS A 21 14.57 10.94 7.73
CA LYS A 21 14.58 11.94 8.80
C LYS A 21 13.22 12.06 9.50
N ALA A 22 12.14 11.89 8.75
CA ALA A 22 10.77 12.02 9.24
C ALA A 22 10.29 10.83 10.08
N ILE A 23 11.13 9.81 10.29
CA ILE A 23 10.84 8.71 11.21
C ILE A 23 11.96 8.61 12.25
N GLY A 24 11.58 8.71 13.52
CA GLY A 24 12.40 8.37 14.67
C GLY A 24 12.42 6.86 14.86
N PHE A 25 13.60 6.30 15.13
CA PHE A 25 13.79 4.87 15.37
C PHE A 25 14.51 4.69 16.70
N LYS A 26 13.96 3.83 17.56
CA LYS A 26 14.58 3.41 18.82
C LYS A 26 14.36 1.91 19.00
N LEU A 27 15.39 1.17 19.36
CA LEU A 27 15.29 -0.25 19.68
C LEU A 27 15.67 -0.45 21.14
N ASP A 28 14.78 -1.06 21.93
CA ASP A 28 15.00 -1.28 23.35
C ASP A 28 14.39 -2.61 23.80
N GLY A 29 15.17 -3.50 24.41
CA GLY A 29 14.68 -4.81 24.87
C GLY A 29 13.91 -5.63 23.83
N GLY A 30 14.30 -5.56 22.54
CA GLY A 30 13.61 -6.22 21.43
C GLY A 30 12.36 -5.51 20.88
N GLU A 31 11.99 -4.37 21.46
CA GLU A 31 10.95 -3.49 20.95
C GLU A 31 11.52 -2.39 20.04
N LEU A 32 11.13 -2.42 18.76
CA LEU A 32 11.43 -1.36 17.81
C LEU A 32 10.30 -0.32 17.81
N ARG A 33 10.59 0.89 18.24
CA ARG A 33 9.66 2.02 18.21
C ARG A 33 9.91 2.91 16.99
N LEU A 34 8.88 3.10 16.18
CA LEU A 34 8.84 4.05 15.07
C LEU A 34 7.99 5.25 15.47
N THR A 35 8.53 6.46 15.35
CA THR A 35 7.78 7.71 15.55
C THR A 35 7.77 8.51 14.25
N VAL A 36 6.64 8.53 13.55
CA VAL A 36 6.48 9.30 12.30
C VAL A 36 6.18 10.77 12.64
N SER A 37 6.88 11.70 12.02
CA SER A 37 6.67 13.13 12.28
C SER A 37 5.36 13.64 11.68
N GLY A 38 4.90 14.81 12.14
CA GLY A 38 3.68 15.44 11.63
C GLY A 38 3.70 15.69 10.12
N LYS A 39 4.90 15.89 9.53
CA LYS A 39 5.08 15.98 8.07
C LYS A 39 5.00 14.62 7.37
N GLY A 40 5.50 13.56 8.01
CA GLY A 40 5.48 12.21 7.45
C GLY A 40 4.07 11.63 7.37
N VAL A 41 3.19 11.95 8.32
CA VAL A 41 1.81 11.43 8.36
C VAL A 41 0.88 12.06 7.33
N VAL A 42 1.25 13.18 6.72
CA VAL A 42 0.49 13.87 5.65
C VAL A 42 1.14 13.78 4.27
N ALA A 43 2.23 13.01 4.15
CA ALA A 43 2.97 12.82 2.91
C ALA A 43 2.41 11.65 2.07
N ASN A 44 2.99 11.43 0.88
CA ASN A 44 2.64 10.25 0.10
C ASN A 44 3.20 9.01 0.80
N MET A 45 2.48 7.88 0.79
CA MET A 45 2.90 6.64 1.44
C MET A 45 4.16 6.04 0.80
N GLN A 46 4.42 6.39 -0.47
CA GLN A 46 5.65 6.07 -1.19
C GLN A 46 6.89 6.77 -0.60
N ASP A 47 6.69 7.97 -0.04
CA ASP A 47 7.78 8.77 0.46
C ASP A 47 8.45 8.03 1.61
N ASN A 48 9.77 7.94 1.58
CA ASN A 48 10.53 7.22 2.62
C ASN A 48 10.22 7.74 4.05
N GLY A 49 9.77 8.98 4.19
CA GLY A 49 9.35 9.57 5.46
C GLY A 49 7.96 9.16 5.96
N SER A 50 7.12 8.58 5.10
CA SER A 50 5.77 8.08 5.42
C SER A 50 5.67 6.55 5.36
N ALA A 51 6.61 5.87 4.72
CA ALA A 51 6.63 4.42 4.48
C ALA A 51 6.95 3.56 5.73
N PHE A 52 6.23 3.77 6.85
CA PHE A 52 6.56 3.16 8.13
C PHE A 52 6.42 1.62 8.14
N GLU A 53 5.45 1.05 7.41
CA GLU A 53 5.29 -0.40 7.26
C GLU A 53 6.50 -1.00 6.56
N GLY A 54 6.90 -0.39 5.43
CA GLY A 54 8.08 -0.83 4.67
C GLY A 54 9.35 -0.79 5.52
N TRP A 55 9.57 0.28 6.30
CA TRP A 55 10.72 0.36 7.21
C TRP A 55 10.63 -0.67 8.35
N ALA A 56 9.47 -0.83 8.99
CA ALA A 56 9.28 -1.79 10.07
C ALA A 56 9.54 -3.23 9.60
N ILE A 57 8.99 -3.61 8.44
CA ILE A 57 9.18 -4.93 7.84
C ILE A 57 10.65 -5.13 7.44
N CYS A 58 11.26 -4.15 6.77
CA CYS A 58 12.67 -4.24 6.38
C CYS A 58 13.58 -4.42 7.60
N ILE A 59 13.38 -3.64 8.67
CA ILE A 59 14.18 -3.74 9.90
C ILE A 59 13.96 -5.09 10.57
N LYS A 60 12.71 -5.49 10.82
CA LYS A 60 12.37 -6.78 11.45
C LYS A 60 12.91 -7.98 10.66
N SER A 61 12.87 -7.92 9.32
CA SER A 61 13.41 -8.98 8.45
C SER A 61 14.93 -9.15 8.54
N ARG A 62 15.64 -8.12 9.02
CA ARG A 62 17.11 -8.07 9.07
C ARG A 62 17.64 -8.29 10.48
N MET A 63 16.88 -7.85 11.48
CA MET A 63 17.27 -7.80 12.88
C MET A 63 16.39 -8.76 13.67
N LYS A 64 16.89 -9.99 13.89
CA LYS A 64 16.16 -11.06 14.60
C LYS A 64 15.85 -10.68 16.06
N GLU A 65 16.60 -9.75 16.63
CA GLU A 65 16.35 -9.19 17.95
C GLU A 65 15.08 -8.32 18.01
N VAL A 66 14.49 -7.93 16.88
CA VAL A 66 13.22 -7.19 16.84
C VAL A 66 12.05 -8.15 16.98
N GLU A 67 11.58 -8.28 18.22
CA GLU A 67 10.43 -9.10 18.58
C GLU A 67 9.12 -8.37 18.29
N LYS A 68 9.03 -7.11 18.73
CA LYS A 68 7.83 -6.26 18.62
C LYS A 68 8.12 -4.93 17.95
N VAL A 69 7.10 -4.35 17.33
CA VAL A 69 7.11 -3.02 16.73
C VAL A 69 6.02 -2.16 17.34
N VAL A 70 6.38 -0.97 17.83
CA VAL A 70 5.43 0.04 18.30
C VAL A 70 5.43 1.20 17.33
N VAL A 71 4.30 1.45 16.68
CA VAL A 71 4.13 2.57 15.76
C VAL A 71 3.43 3.72 16.47
N GLY A 72 4.08 4.87 16.51
CA GLY A 72 3.51 6.12 16.99
C GLY A 72 3.78 7.25 16.01
N TRP A 73 3.12 8.38 16.23
CA TRP A 73 3.32 9.58 15.42
C TRP A 73 3.03 10.86 16.19
N GLU A 74 3.46 11.97 15.60
CA GLU A 74 3.13 13.33 16.01
C GLU A 74 1.86 13.79 15.29
N GLN A 75 1.10 14.67 15.92
CA GLN A 75 -0.03 15.33 15.26
C GLN A 75 0.49 16.16 14.08
N PRO A 76 -0.19 16.14 12.92
CA PRO A 76 0.19 16.99 11.81
C PRO A 76 -0.12 18.45 12.11
N ASP A 77 0.82 19.33 11.77
CA ASP A 77 0.56 20.76 11.65
C ASP A 77 0.11 21.05 10.21
N TYR A 78 -1.17 21.38 10.05
CA TYR A 78 -1.76 21.57 8.74
C TYR A 78 -1.39 22.91 8.13
N SER A 79 -1.25 22.94 6.81
CA SER A 79 -1.07 24.18 6.06
C SER A 79 -2.22 25.16 6.31
N ARG A 80 -1.89 26.46 6.27
CA ARG A 80 -2.90 27.53 6.28
C ARG A 80 -3.63 27.65 4.94
N ASP A 81 -3.01 27.18 3.86
CA ASP A 81 -3.68 27.10 2.56
C ASP A 81 -4.75 25.99 2.60
N LEU A 82 -6.00 26.34 2.26
CA LEU A 82 -7.13 25.43 2.43
C LEU A 82 -7.04 24.21 1.49
N LYS A 83 -6.53 24.39 0.27
CA LYS A 83 -6.37 23.30 -0.71
C LYS A 83 -5.33 22.30 -0.22
N GLU A 84 -4.19 22.81 0.25
CA GLU A 84 -3.12 22.02 0.86
C GLU A 84 -3.60 21.30 2.11
N LYS A 85 -4.30 22.00 3.01
CA LYS A 85 -4.89 21.44 4.23
C LYS A 85 -5.81 20.27 3.91
N ASN A 86 -6.71 20.43 2.94
CA ASN A 86 -7.62 19.37 2.52
C ASN A 86 -6.87 18.16 1.95
N ARG A 87 -5.77 18.39 1.21
CA ARG A 87 -4.89 17.31 0.74
C ARG A 87 -4.25 16.59 1.93
N GLN A 88 -3.67 17.33 2.86
CA GLN A 88 -2.98 16.79 4.04
C GLN A 88 -3.93 15.98 4.94
N GLN A 89 -5.16 16.44 5.15
CA GLN A 89 -6.18 15.68 5.89
C GLN A 89 -6.49 14.33 5.25
N LYS A 90 -6.60 14.28 3.91
CA LYS A 90 -6.81 13.02 3.16
C LYS A 90 -5.63 12.07 3.34
N HIS A 91 -4.40 12.58 3.23
CA HIS A 91 -3.20 11.78 3.49
C HIS A 91 -3.16 11.28 4.94
N TYR A 92 -3.57 12.10 5.90
CA TYR A 92 -3.64 11.72 7.30
C TYR A 92 -4.67 10.61 7.56
N ASN A 93 -5.85 10.70 6.95
CA ASN A 93 -6.85 9.62 6.97
C ASN A 93 -6.27 8.32 6.44
N ARG A 94 -5.58 8.38 5.29
CA ARG A 94 -4.91 7.20 4.70
C ARG A 94 -3.83 6.66 5.63
N PHE A 95 -3.05 7.51 6.28
CA PHE A 95 -2.03 7.11 7.25
C PHE A 95 -2.65 6.41 8.46
N ARG A 96 -3.74 6.93 9.02
CA ARG A 96 -4.44 6.30 10.16
C ARG A 96 -5.04 4.94 9.78
N LEU A 97 -5.65 4.81 8.60
CA LEU A 97 -6.12 3.52 8.08
C LEU A 97 -4.97 2.53 7.93
N ARG A 98 -3.86 2.96 7.35
CA ARG A 98 -2.64 2.16 7.23
C ARG A 98 -2.12 1.67 8.59
N ALA A 99 -2.09 2.53 9.60
CA ALA A 99 -1.70 2.14 10.96
C ALA A 99 -2.68 1.11 11.55
N ALA A 100 -3.99 1.31 11.37
CA ALA A 100 -5.03 0.37 11.78
C ALA A 100 -4.84 -1.01 11.14
N PHE A 101 -4.62 -1.04 9.82
CA PHE A 101 -4.35 -2.27 9.07
C PHE A 101 -3.06 -2.93 9.52
N PHE A 102 -1.99 -2.17 9.76
CA PHE A 102 -0.70 -2.75 10.14
C PHE A 102 -0.76 -3.44 11.51
N GLU A 103 -1.45 -2.83 12.48
CA GLU A 103 -1.74 -3.46 13.77
C GLU A 103 -2.63 -4.70 13.62
N GLU A 104 -3.67 -4.64 12.79
CA GLU A 104 -4.59 -5.75 12.56
C GLU A 104 -3.88 -6.94 11.89
N ASN A 105 -3.03 -6.66 10.90
CA ASN A 105 -2.33 -7.67 10.11
C ASN A 105 -1.34 -8.46 10.96
N TYR A 106 -0.56 -7.80 11.81
CA TYR A 106 0.63 -8.42 12.38
C TYR A 106 0.59 -8.41 13.91
N SER A 107 0.59 -9.58 14.53
CA SER A 107 0.53 -9.71 16.00
C SER A 107 1.77 -9.17 16.73
N TRP A 108 2.84 -8.87 16.00
CA TRP A 108 4.05 -8.24 16.54
C TRP A 108 4.01 -6.71 16.44
N VAL A 109 2.93 -6.13 15.91
CA VAL A 109 2.72 -4.68 15.83
C VAL A 109 1.74 -4.22 16.91
N SER A 110 1.99 -3.05 17.48
CA SER A 110 1.03 -2.33 18.31
C SER A 110 1.12 -0.83 18.05
N ILE A 111 0.05 -0.11 18.37
CA ILE A 111 0.00 1.34 18.29
C ILE A 111 0.40 1.96 19.63
N ALA A 112 1.23 3.01 19.57
CA ALA A 112 1.63 3.78 20.76
C ALA A 112 0.39 4.33 21.48
N GLU A 113 0.38 4.26 22.82
CA GLU A 113 -0.79 4.57 23.66
C GLU A 113 -1.49 5.89 23.28
N LYS A 114 -0.71 6.96 23.13
CA LYS A 114 -1.21 8.30 22.77
C LYS A 114 -1.95 8.37 21.42
N ASN A 115 -1.76 7.39 20.54
CA ASN A 115 -2.30 7.34 19.18
C ASN A 115 -3.44 6.32 19.02
N LYS A 116 -3.71 5.47 20.03
CA LYS A 116 -4.74 4.42 19.94
C LYS A 116 -6.13 4.95 19.62
N LYS A 117 -6.53 6.05 20.26
CA LYS A 117 -7.85 6.67 20.04
C LYS A 117 -8.08 7.03 18.57
N GLU A 118 -7.07 7.52 17.88
CA GLU A 118 -7.19 7.88 16.47
C GLU A 118 -7.35 6.67 15.55
N VAL A 119 -6.73 5.54 15.93
CA VAL A 119 -6.88 4.26 15.22
C VAL A 119 -8.27 3.67 15.48
N GLU A 120 -8.78 3.76 16.70
CA GLU A 120 -10.16 3.36 17.00
C GLU A 120 -11.18 4.21 16.22
N ASP A 121 -10.96 5.51 16.13
CA ASP A 121 -11.84 6.42 15.40
C ASP A 121 -11.86 6.14 13.90
N VAL A 122 -10.70 5.88 13.29
CA VAL A 122 -10.64 5.53 11.87
C VAL A 122 -11.23 4.14 11.60
N LYS A 123 -11.07 3.18 12.52
CA LYS A 123 -11.71 1.85 12.42
C LYS A 123 -13.24 1.97 12.44
N LYS A 124 -13.79 2.85 13.28
CA LYS A 124 -15.24 3.10 13.35
C LYS A 124 -15.80 3.71 12.07
N SER A 125 -15.02 4.45 11.29
CA SER A 125 -15.47 4.99 10.02
C SER A 125 -15.45 3.98 8.87
N ILE A 126 -14.72 2.86 8.96
CA ILE A 126 -14.57 1.89 7.86
C ILE A 126 -15.93 1.45 7.26
N PRO A 127 -16.95 1.08 8.05
CA PRO A 127 -18.21 0.59 7.49
C PRO A 127 -18.99 1.60 6.63
N SER A 128 -18.73 2.90 6.80
CA SER A 128 -19.33 3.94 5.97
C SER A 128 -18.49 4.30 4.74
N LEU A 129 -17.34 3.64 4.53
CA LEU A 129 -16.50 3.92 3.38
C LEU A 129 -16.97 3.17 2.13
N VAL A 130 -16.91 3.86 1.00
CA VAL A 130 -17.03 3.28 -0.34
C VAL A 130 -15.76 3.52 -1.12
N VAL A 131 -15.42 2.57 -2.01
CA VAL A 131 -14.29 2.68 -2.91
C VAL A 131 -14.74 3.19 -4.28
N ASN A 132 -13.97 4.09 -4.87
CA ASN A 132 -14.23 4.55 -6.23
C ASN A 132 -13.85 3.49 -7.29
N TYR A 133 -14.15 3.81 -8.54
CA TYR A 133 -13.92 2.94 -9.69
C TYR A 133 -13.50 3.80 -10.91
N PRO A 134 -12.95 3.20 -11.98
CA PRO A 134 -12.57 3.95 -13.17
C PRO A 134 -13.81 4.57 -13.84
N SER A 135 -13.77 5.88 -14.08
CA SER A 135 -14.81 6.62 -14.82
C SER A 135 -14.41 6.97 -16.25
N THR A 136 -13.20 6.60 -16.66
CA THR A 136 -12.64 6.85 -18.00
C THR A 136 -11.63 5.77 -18.38
N GLU A 137 -11.34 5.63 -19.68
CA GLU A 137 -10.19 4.85 -20.15
C GLU A 137 -8.86 5.48 -19.70
N ALA A 138 -7.80 4.67 -19.62
CA ALA A 138 -6.55 5.07 -18.98
C ALA A 138 -5.58 5.83 -19.90
N SER A 139 -5.86 7.06 -20.33
CA SER A 139 -4.97 7.88 -21.21
C SER A 139 -4.41 7.15 -22.46
N PRO A 140 -4.33 7.76 -23.64
CA PRO A 140 -3.60 7.15 -24.75
C PRO A 140 -2.07 7.28 -24.61
N THR A 141 -1.57 8.20 -23.78
CA THR A 141 -0.14 8.56 -23.73
C THR A 141 0.56 8.03 -22.47
N ALA A 142 1.70 7.37 -22.66
CA ALA A 142 2.64 7.03 -21.58
C ALA A 142 3.62 8.19 -21.35
N GLN A 143 3.66 8.71 -20.12
CA GLN A 143 4.44 9.90 -19.78
C GLN A 143 5.85 9.57 -19.24
N ASN A 144 6.07 8.35 -18.77
CA ASN A 144 7.34 7.88 -18.21
C ASN A 144 7.56 6.40 -18.56
N ASP A 145 8.73 5.85 -18.23
CA ASP A 145 9.10 4.49 -18.59
C ASP A 145 8.28 3.43 -17.84
N GLU A 146 7.88 3.71 -16.60
CA GLU A 146 6.94 2.87 -15.83
C GLU A 146 5.60 2.73 -16.56
N ALA A 147 5.01 3.84 -17.03
CA ALA A 147 3.76 3.84 -17.79
C ALA A 147 3.89 3.20 -19.18
N LYS A 148 5.08 3.22 -19.79
CA LYS A 148 5.34 2.48 -21.04
C LYS A 148 5.37 0.98 -20.78
N LEU A 149 6.06 0.56 -19.72
CA LEU A 149 6.14 -0.84 -19.32
C LEU A 149 4.76 -1.38 -18.91
N GLU A 150 3.98 -0.62 -18.16
CA GLU A 150 2.59 -0.95 -17.79
C GLU A 150 1.74 -1.25 -19.04
N ARG A 151 1.82 -0.38 -20.06
CA ARG A 151 1.10 -0.56 -21.32
C ARG A 151 1.58 -1.79 -22.08
N GLU A 152 2.88 -1.97 -22.21
CA GLU A 152 3.44 -3.12 -22.91
C GLU A 152 2.98 -4.43 -22.25
N LEU A 153 2.99 -4.49 -20.91
CA LEU A 153 2.49 -5.64 -20.16
C LEU A 153 1.01 -5.91 -20.47
N ILE A 154 0.16 -4.89 -20.48
CA ILE A 154 -1.28 -5.05 -20.72
C ILE A 154 -1.57 -5.42 -22.18
N GLU A 155 -0.86 -4.84 -23.15
CA GLU A 155 -1.02 -5.15 -24.57
C GLU A 155 -0.65 -6.61 -24.87
N ASN A 156 0.37 -7.13 -24.21
CA ASN A 156 0.78 -8.54 -24.34
C ASN A 156 -0.06 -9.51 -23.49
N ASN A 157 -0.79 -9.01 -22.48
CA ASN A 157 -1.59 -9.82 -21.56
C ASN A 157 -3.05 -9.38 -21.53
N LYS A 158 -3.89 -10.00 -22.38
CA LYS A 158 -5.32 -9.64 -22.56
C LYS A 158 -6.18 -9.73 -21.30
N ASN A 159 -5.73 -10.36 -20.22
CA ASN A 159 -6.45 -10.47 -18.96
C ASN A 159 -6.07 -9.37 -17.95
N MET A 160 -4.94 -8.69 -18.16
CA MET A 160 -4.48 -7.60 -17.30
C MET A 160 -5.20 -6.29 -17.64
N ARG A 161 -5.36 -5.43 -16.64
CA ARG A 161 -6.05 -4.15 -16.73
C ARG A 161 -5.25 -3.10 -15.96
N HIS A 162 -5.14 -1.89 -16.52
CA HIS A 162 -4.43 -0.79 -15.87
C HIS A 162 -5.27 -0.09 -14.81
N GLN A 163 -4.57 0.48 -13.84
CA GLN A 163 -4.99 1.62 -13.03
C GLN A 163 -6.37 1.44 -12.40
N LEU A 164 -6.46 0.60 -11.36
CA LEU A 164 -7.67 0.43 -10.55
C LEU A 164 -7.69 1.46 -9.40
N PRO A 165 -8.64 2.40 -9.37
CA PRO A 165 -8.75 3.37 -8.29
C PRO A 165 -9.04 2.72 -6.94
N VAL A 166 -8.40 3.27 -5.90
CA VAL A 166 -8.54 2.83 -4.50
C VAL A 166 -8.71 4.02 -3.54
N GLY A 167 -9.27 5.10 -4.07
CA GLY A 167 -9.68 6.26 -3.27
C GLY A 167 -10.91 5.89 -2.46
N LEU A 168 -10.90 6.22 -1.18
CA LEU A 168 -12.03 5.96 -0.28
C LEU A 168 -12.82 7.24 -0.04
N PHE A 169 -14.12 7.08 0.06
CA PHE A 169 -15.09 8.14 0.24
C PHE A 169 -16.07 7.76 1.33
N THR A 170 -16.56 8.74 2.08
CA THR A 170 -17.64 8.53 3.04
C THR A 170 -18.97 8.45 2.30
N ASP A 171 -19.69 7.35 2.47
CA ASP A 171 -21.03 7.03 1.94
C ASP A 171 -21.17 6.95 0.40
N GLU A 172 -20.68 7.96 -0.34
CA GLU A 172 -20.81 8.09 -1.80
C GLU A 172 -19.56 8.75 -2.42
N VAL A 173 -19.26 8.41 -3.67
CA VAL A 173 -18.11 8.95 -4.44
C VAL A 173 -18.38 10.39 -4.90
N LEU A 174 -18.30 11.33 -3.97
CA LEU A 174 -18.39 12.78 -4.19
C LEU A 174 -17.11 13.52 -3.76
N THR A 175 -16.85 14.71 -4.29
CA THR A 175 -15.59 15.42 -4.02
C THR A 175 -15.47 15.86 -2.56
N GLU A 176 -16.56 16.30 -1.97
CA GLU A 176 -16.74 16.65 -0.56
C GLU A 176 -16.59 15.43 0.37
N ASN A 177 -16.95 14.24 -0.11
CA ASN A 177 -16.89 12.99 0.64
C ASN A 177 -15.53 12.30 0.58
N THR A 178 -14.55 12.88 -0.13
CA THR A 178 -13.24 12.26 -0.32
C THR A 178 -12.51 12.06 1.02
N PHE A 179 -12.39 10.80 1.45
CA PHE A 179 -11.78 10.41 2.73
C PHE A 179 -10.27 10.20 2.61
N THR A 180 -9.81 9.46 1.61
CA THR A 180 -8.38 9.30 1.27
C THR A 180 -8.06 9.97 -0.07
N PRO A 181 -6.77 10.18 -0.45
CA PRO A 181 -6.45 10.77 -1.74
C PRO A 181 -7.09 9.99 -2.90
N ARG A 182 -7.62 10.73 -3.89
CA ARG A 182 -8.19 10.20 -5.14
C ARG A 182 -7.33 10.62 -6.33
N GLY A 183 -7.61 10.06 -7.52
CA GLY A 183 -6.86 10.35 -8.74
C GLY A 183 -5.64 9.46 -8.83
N ALA A 184 -4.46 9.94 -8.46
CA ALA A 184 -3.20 9.19 -8.54
C ALA A 184 -3.09 8.00 -7.53
N SER A 185 -4.11 7.74 -6.71
CA SER A 185 -4.16 6.56 -5.84
C SER A 185 -4.82 5.41 -6.60
N GLN A 186 -4.03 4.66 -7.35
CA GLN A 186 -4.47 3.57 -8.21
C GLN A 186 -3.51 2.39 -8.04
N ILE A 187 -4.04 1.17 -8.07
CA ILE A 187 -3.25 -0.04 -8.29
C ILE A 187 -2.84 -0.04 -9.76
N ASP A 188 -1.55 -0.15 -10.05
CA ASP A 188 -1.00 0.01 -11.41
C ASP A 188 -1.57 -1.02 -12.37
N ILE A 189 -1.59 -2.30 -11.98
CA ILE A 189 -2.16 -3.37 -12.79
C ILE A 189 -2.97 -4.34 -11.92
N TRP A 190 -4.04 -4.87 -12.48
CA TRP A 190 -4.84 -5.91 -11.84
C TRP A 190 -5.36 -6.93 -12.85
N GLU A 191 -5.73 -8.09 -12.34
CA GLU A 191 -6.25 -9.21 -13.13
C GLU A 191 -7.22 -10.04 -12.27
N LEU A 192 -8.23 -10.62 -12.91
CA LEU A 192 -9.07 -11.67 -12.33
C LEU A 192 -8.79 -13.00 -13.02
N GLU A 193 -8.14 -13.90 -12.30
CA GLU A 193 -7.86 -15.26 -12.75
C GLU A 193 -8.72 -16.24 -11.95
N GLY A 194 -9.86 -16.64 -12.52
CA GLY A 194 -10.83 -17.48 -11.82
C GLY A 194 -11.37 -16.81 -10.54
N ASN A 195 -11.00 -17.35 -9.39
CA ASN A 195 -11.38 -16.84 -8.06
C ASN A 195 -10.25 -16.06 -7.36
N VAL A 196 -9.16 -15.77 -8.08
CA VAL A 196 -8.01 -15.01 -7.57
C VAL A 196 -8.02 -13.61 -8.16
N LEU A 197 -8.01 -12.60 -7.30
CA LEU A 197 -7.74 -11.22 -7.69
C LEU A 197 -6.23 -10.97 -7.57
N LYS A 198 -5.56 -10.72 -8.68
CA LYS A 198 -4.16 -10.30 -8.66
C LYS A 198 -4.08 -8.78 -8.75
N ILE A 199 -3.28 -8.18 -7.88
CA ILE A 199 -2.95 -6.75 -7.91
C ILE A 199 -1.43 -6.61 -7.97
N TYR A 200 -0.95 -5.72 -8.82
CA TYR A 200 0.47 -5.53 -9.06
C TYR A 200 0.84 -4.08 -8.76
N GLU A 201 1.89 -3.92 -7.96
CA GLU A 201 2.59 -2.64 -7.77
C GLU A 201 3.83 -2.64 -8.67
N LEU A 202 3.82 -1.81 -9.70
CA LEU A 202 4.88 -1.73 -10.69
C LEU A 202 5.97 -0.79 -10.20
N LYS A 203 7.24 -1.16 -10.39
CA LYS A 203 8.34 -0.19 -10.33
C LYS A 203 9.29 -0.36 -11.51
N ASP A 204 9.65 0.77 -12.10
CA ASP A 204 10.68 0.83 -13.12
C ASP A 204 12.09 0.52 -12.57
N ALA A 205 13.03 0.34 -13.50
CA ALA A 205 14.44 0.14 -13.17
C ALA A 205 15.06 1.45 -12.65
N GLY A 206 15.02 1.67 -11.34
CA GLY A 206 15.65 2.83 -10.71
C GLY A 206 14.86 3.39 -9.53
N ASN A 207 13.54 3.23 -9.54
CA ASN A 207 12.70 3.61 -8.41
C ASN A 207 12.82 2.61 -7.25
N LYS A 208 13.77 2.91 -6.36
CA LYS A 208 14.18 2.05 -5.25
C LYS A 208 13.66 2.56 -3.91
N ALA A 209 12.45 3.11 -3.83
CA ALA A 209 11.89 3.53 -2.54
C ALA A 209 11.45 2.30 -1.72
N VAL A 210 11.61 2.36 -0.38
CA VAL A 210 11.03 1.34 0.52
C VAL A 210 9.50 1.43 0.55
N GLY A 211 8.95 2.58 0.12
CA GLY A 211 7.52 2.86 0.04
C GLY A 211 6.69 1.88 -0.78
N ILE A 212 7.28 1.15 -1.73
CA ILE A 212 6.59 0.11 -2.51
C ILE A 212 5.89 -0.92 -1.60
N ILE A 213 6.50 -1.28 -0.46
CA ILE A 213 5.89 -2.20 0.51
C ILE A 213 4.65 -1.57 1.14
N SER A 214 4.76 -0.31 1.56
CA SER A 214 3.64 0.42 2.18
C SER A 214 2.47 0.60 1.22
N GLU A 215 2.73 0.76 -0.08
CA GLU A 215 1.68 0.83 -1.10
C GLU A 215 0.96 -0.50 -1.27
N LEU A 216 1.71 -1.56 -1.53
CA LEU A 216 1.14 -2.87 -1.80
C LEU A 216 0.35 -3.39 -0.60
N VAL A 217 0.84 -3.15 0.63
CA VAL A 217 0.10 -3.46 1.86
C VAL A 217 -1.19 -2.66 1.94
N TYR A 218 -1.18 -1.36 1.65
CA TYR A 218 -2.40 -0.54 1.65
C TYR A 218 -3.42 -1.04 0.62
N TYR A 219 -2.99 -1.30 -0.61
CA TYR A 219 -3.84 -1.80 -1.69
C TYR A 219 -4.44 -3.16 -1.36
N ALA A 220 -3.64 -4.09 -0.87
CA ALA A 220 -4.11 -5.41 -0.45
C ALA A 220 -5.18 -5.33 0.65
N ASN A 221 -5.02 -4.42 1.62
CA ASN A 221 -6.02 -4.24 2.68
C ASN A 221 -7.31 -3.60 2.17
N VAL A 222 -7.24 -2.60 1.30
CA VAL A 222 -8.45 -2.02 0.69
C VAL A 222 -9.20 -3.06 -0.13
N MET A 223 -8.50 -3.86 -0.94
CA MET A 223 -9.11 -4.94 -1.71
C MET A 223 -9.65 -6.06 -0.82
N ARG A 224 -9.00 -6.37 0.30
CA ARG A 224 -9.56 -7.30 1.30
C ARG A 224 -10.90 -6.80 1.82
N LEU A 225 -10.97 -5.55 2.31
CA LEU A 225 -12.22 -5.00 2.84
C LEU A 225 -13.35 -5.06 1.80
N LEU A 226 -13.02 -4.79 0.53
CA LEU A 226 -13.97 -4.87 -0.56
C LEU A 226 -14.43 -6.32 -0.83
N VAL A 227 -13.49 -7.27 -0.92
CA VAL A 227 -13.77 -8.70 -1.16
C VAL A 227 -14.55 -9.34 -0.01
N GLU A 228 -14.34 -8.90 1.22
CA GLU A 228 -15.07 -9.33 2.41
C GLU A 228 -16.46 -8.69 2.52
N GLY A 229 -16.73 -7.64 1.75
CA GLY A 229 -17.97 -6.87 1.80
C GLY A 229 -18.05 -5.90 2.98
N THR A 230 -16.93 -5.64 3.67
CA THR A 230 -16.83 -4.63 4.73
C THR A 230 -16.98 -3.22 4.17
N ILE A 231 -16.45 -2.99 2.96
CA ILE A 231 -16.72 -1.81 2.13
C ILE A 231 -17.25 -2.26 0.77
N ASN A 232 -17.86 -1.33 0.03
CA ASN A 232 -18.42 -1.64 -1.29
C ASN A 232 -17.95 -0.62 -2.33
N TYR A 233 -18.05 -1.01 -3.61
CA TYR A 233 -18.08 -0.01 -4.67
C TYR A 233 -19.32 0.87 -4.52
N ASP A 234 -19.21 2.10 -4.99
CA ASP A 234 -20.37 2.97 -5.16
C ASP A 234 -21.47 2.29 -5.99
N LYS A 235 -22.73 2.54 -5.63
CA LYS A 235 -23.90 1.90 -6.27
C LYS A 235 -24.05 2.30 -7.73
N SER A 236 -23.59 3.50 -8.10
CA SER A 236 -23.65 4.03 -9.48
C SER A 236 -22.86 3.18 -10.48
N LEU A 237 -21.83 2.44 -10.05
CA LEU A 237 -21.04 1.58 -10.93
C LEU A 237 -21.89 0.56 -11.73
N LYS A 238 -23.05 0.13 -11.20
CA LYS A 238 -23.96 -0.79 -11.90
C LYS A 238 -24.40 -0.25 -13.26
N THR A 239 -24.74 1.03 -13.30
CA THR A 239 -25.33 1.71 -14.46
C THR A 239 -24.29 2.39 -15.35
N GLU A 240 -23.10 2.67 -14.82
CA GLU A 240 -22.02 3.31 -15.58
C GLU A 240 -21.47 2.45 -16.72
N LYS A 241 -20.73 3.07 -17.65
CA LYS A 241 -19.97 2.34 -18.68
C LYS A 241 -18.88 1.48 -18.04
N ASP A 242 -18.60 0.32 -18.62
CA ASP A 242 -17.49 -0.53 -18.19
C ASP A 242 -16.15 0.03 -18.69
N TYR A 243 -15.45 0.73 -17.81
CA TYR A 243 -14.09 1.21 -18.07
C TYR A 243 -13.08 0.24 -17.48
N ARG A 244 -12.04 -0.09 -18.27
CA ARG A 244 -10.92 -0.93 -17.83
C ARG A 244 -11.38 -2.30 -17.28
N GLY A 245 -12.55 -2.79 -17.69
CA GLY A 245 -13.13 -4.09 -17.30
C GLY A 245 -13.60 -4.21 -15.85
N VAL A 246 -13.79 -3.09 -15.14
CA VAL A 246 -14.14 -3.07 -13.71
C VAL A 246 -15.46 -3.78 -13.40
N LYS A 247 -16.41 -3.87 -14.35
CA LYS A 247 -17.69 -4.58 -14.10
C LYS A 247 -17.50 -6.07 -13.81
N ALA A 248 -16.47 -6.70 -14.36
CA ALA A 248 -16.15 -8.09 -14.06
C ALA A 248 -15.71 -8.25 -12.59
N LEU A 249 -14.92 -7.31 -12.07
CA LEU A 249 -14.51 -7.24 -10.67
C LEU A 249 -15.67 -6.93 -9.74
N TYR A 250 -16.48 -5.93 -10.10
CA TYR A 250 -17.71 -5.62 -9.38
C TYR A 250 -18.58 -6.87 -9.20
N LYS A 251 -18.85 -7.58 -10.29
CA LYS A 251 -19.62 -8.83 -10.27
C LYS A 251 -18.99 -9.89 -9.37
N ALA A 252 -17.67 -10.10 -9.49
CA ALA A 252 -16.94 -11.09 -8.68
C ALA A 252 -16.97 -10.80 -7.18
N VAL A 253 -16.87 -9.53 -6.79
CA VAL A 253 -17.02 -9.07 -5.40
C VAL A 253 -18.45 -9.29 -4.93
N THR A 254 -19.46 -8.83 -5.68
CA THR A 254 -20.88 -8.93 -5.26
C THR A 254 -21.36 -10.38 -5.14
N GLU A 255 -20.85 -11.27 -5.99
CA GLU A 255 -21.15 -12.71 -5.98
C GLU A 255 -20.25 -13.49 -5.01
N LYS A 256 -19.37 -12.80 -4.26
CA LYS A 256 -18.42 -13.39 -3.30
C LYS A 256 -17.55 -14.50 -3.89
N ARG A 257 -17.18 -14.38 -5.17
CA ARG A 257 -16.37 -15.38 -5.90
C ARG A 257 -14.88 -15.33 -5.57
N ILE A 258 -14.39 -14.18 -5.10
CA ILE A 258 -12.97 -14.00 -4.84
C ILE A 258 -12.59 -14.70 -3.52
N SER A 259 -11.82 -15.77 -3.65
CA SER A 259 -11.31 -16.56 -2.53
C SER A 259 -9.90 -16.15 -2.12
N GLN A 260 -9.14 -15.51 -3.01
CA GLN A 260 -7.76 -15.11 -2.76
C GLN A 260 -7.43 -13.78 -3.46
N ILE A 261 -6.52 -13.02 -2.86
CA ILE A 261 -5.90 -11.82 -3.39
C ILE A 261 -4.39 -12.09 -3.47
N ASP A 262 -3.81 -12.03 -4.66
CA ASP A 262 -2.35 -12.03 -4.81
C ASP A 262 -1.88 -10.59 -4.97
N ALA A 263 -1.17 -10.09 -3.97
CA ALA A 263 -0.56 -8.77 -3.97
C ALA A 263 0.91 -8.90 -4.38
N LEU A 264 1.21 -8.49 -5.60
CA LEU A 264 2.47 -8.81 -6.29
C LEU A 264 3.31 -7.56 -6.46
N PHE A 265 4.59 -7.64 -6.05
CA PHE A 265 5.56 -6.68 -6.53
C PHE A 265 5.91 -7.01 -7.98
N LEU A 266 5.76 -6.04 -8.88
CA LEU A 266 6.15 -6.16 -10.27
C LEU A 266 7.33 -5.25 -10.54
N ALA A 267 8.54 -5.76 -10.32
CA ALA A 267 9.76 -4.96 -10.46
C ALA A 267 10.91 -5.80 -11.02
N SER A 268 11.76 -5.17 -11.82
CA SER A 268 12.98 -5.80 -12.34
C SER A 268 14.12 -5.77 -11.32
N ASP A 269 14.12 -4.77 -10.44
CA ASP A 269 15.08 -4.60 -9.36
C ASP A 269 14.39 -3.88 -8.19
N PHE A 270 14.94 -4.03 -6.99
CA PHE A 270 14.36 -3.47 -5.77
C PHE A 270 15.35 -2.53 -5.07
N HIS A 271 14.85 -1.80 -4.07
CA HIS A 271 15.75 -1.17 -3.10
C HIS A 271 16.69 -2.21 -2.50
N PRO A 272 17.99 -1.92 -2.25
CA PRO A 272 18.92 -2.92 -1.75
C PRO A 272 18.54 -3.55 -0.40
N LEU A 273 17.76 -2.85 0.44
CA LEU A 273 17.18 -3.45 1.65
C LEU A 273 16.14 -4.54 1.34
N ILE A 274 15.41 -4.35 0.24
CA ILE A 274 14.35 -5.27 -0.19
C ILE A 274 14.99 -6.39 -1.00
N GLY A 275 15.64 -6.10 -2.12
CA GLY A 275 16.19 -7.12 -3.02
C GLY A 275 17.20 -8.05 -2.33
N GLY A 276 18.03 -7.51 -1.44
CA GLY A 276 18.98 -8.30 -0.65
C GLY A 276 18.39 -9.05 0.54
N ASN A 277 17.06 -9.02 0.73
CA ASN A 277 16.34 -9.71 1.82
C ASN A 277 14.92 -10.16 1.45
N LEU A 278 14.61 -10.25 0.16
CA LEU A 278 13.23 -10.30 -0.33
C LEU A 278 12.46 -11.48 0.25
N GLU A 279 13.05 -12.67 0.30
CA GLU A 279 12.43 -13.86 0.87
C GLU A 279 12.00 -13.68 2.33
N ASN A 280 12.88 -13.12 3.18
CA ASN A 280 12.54 -12.84 4.58
C ASN A 280 11.45 -11.77 4.71
N ILE A 281 11.44 -10.79 3.81
CA ILE A 281 10.40 -9.76 3.77
C ILE A 281 9.05 -10.38 3.39
N LEU A 282 9.00 -11.19 2.34
CA LEU A 282 7.78 -11.91 1.93
C LEU A 282 7.30 -12.86 3.04
N ASN A 283 8.22 -13.56 3.70
CA ASN A 283 7.88 -14.41 4.84
C ASN A 283 7.22 -13.61 5.98
N ILE A 284 7.73 -12.42 6.30
CA ILE A 284 7.09 -11.54 7.28
C ILE A 284 5.74 -11.02 6.79
N MET A 285 5.64 -10.59 5.53
CA MET A 285 4.40 -10.04 4.97
C MET A 285 3.27 -11.10 4.92
N ASN A 286 3.61 -12.35 4.62
CA ASN A 286 2.67 -13.48 4.58
C ASN A 286 2.32 -14.06 5.96
N GLN A 287 2.86 -13.51 7.06
CA GLN A 287 2.41 -13.84 8.43
C GLN A 287 1.15 -13.05 8.84
N SER A 288 0.52 -12.31 7.92
CA SER A 288 -0.68 -11.55 8.26
C SER A 288 -1.81 -12.46 8.74
N LYS A 289 -2.41 -12.13 9.88
CA LYS A 289 -3.56 -12.85 10.46
C LYS A 289 -4.90 -12.34 9.97
N ALA A 290 -4.97 -11.05 9.64
CA ALA A 290 -6.19 -10.39 9.18
C ALA A 290 -6.46 -10.63 7.69
N ASN A 291 -5.39 -10.85 6.93
CA ASN A 291 -5.46 -11.06 5.49
C ASN A 291 -5.29 -12.53 5.12
N LEU A 292 -6.10 -13.43 5.67
CA LEU A 292 -6.00 -14.87 5.36
C LEU A 292 -6.18 -15.19 3.87
N LYS A 293 -6.84 -14.29 3.13
CA LYS A 293 -7.00 -14.38 1.68
C LYS A 293 -5.90 -13.69 0.90
N VAL A 294 -4.97 -12.94 1.51
CA VAL A 294 -3.91 -12.22 0.79
C VAL A 294 -2.62 -13.01 0.83
N ARG A 295 -2.05 -13.23 -0.35
CA ARG A 295 -0.67 -13.69 -0.52
C ARG A 295 0.17 -12.57 -1.12
N TYR A 296 1.34 -12.32 -0.54
CA TYR A 296 2.34 -11.42 -1.11
C TYR A 296 3.42 -12.20 -1.83
N ASP A 297 3.76 -11.80 -3.05
CA ASP A 297 4.81 -12.45 -3.84
C ASP A 297 5.43 -11.45 -4.85
N VAL A 298 6.29 -11.94 -5.73
CA VAL A 298 6.94 -11.15 -6.78
C VAL A 298 6.63 -11.74 -8.16
N ALA A 299 6.29 -10.87 -9.09
CA ALA A 299 6.30 -11.15 -10.51
C ALA A 299 7.43 -10.36 -11.18
N LYS A 300 8.07 -10.91 -12.21
CA LYS A 300 9.07 -10.17 -12.99
C LYS A 300 8.45 -9.75 -14.31
N PRO A 301 8.64 -8.50 -14.77
CA PRO A 301 8.08 -8.05 -16.03
C PRO A 301 8.43 -8.96 -17.22
N LYS A 302 9.68 -9.44 -17.28
CA LYS A 302 10.13 -10.36 -18.32
C LYS A 302 9.35 -11.69 -18.40
N ASP A 303 8.84 -12.17 -17.27
CA ASP A 303 8.12 -13.44 -17.22
C ASP A 303 6.68 -13.25 -17.76
N LEU A 304 6.15 -12.04 -17.65
CA LEU A 304 4.81 -11.65 -18.14
C LEU A 304 4.83 -11.15 -19.59
N LEU A 305 5.94 -10.63 -20.09
CA LEU A 305 6.08 -10.20 -21.49
C LEU A 305 6.25 -11.38 -22.47
N GLY A 306 6.50 -12.59 -21.95
CA GLY A 306 6.89 -13.74 -22.74
C GLY A 306 8.31 -13.57 -23.29
N ASN A 307 9.05 -14.67 -23.47
CA ASN A 307 10.33 -14.62 -24.17
C ASN A 307 10.09 -14.19 -25.62
N LYS A 308 10.31 -12.91 -25.94
CA LYS A 308 10.75 -12.55 -27.28
C LYS A 308 12.19 -13.07 -27.37
N GLY A 309 12.33 -14.25 -27.99
CA GLY A 309 13.63 -14.77 -28.40
C GLY A 309 14.38 -13.79 -29.29
#